data_AF-A0A9P8MNK0-F1
#
_entry.id   AF-A0A9P8MNK0-F1
#
_cell.length_a   1.000
_cell.length_b   1.000
_cell.length_c   1.000
_cell.angle_alpha   90.00
_cell.angle_beta   90.00
_cell.angle_gamma   90.00
#
_symmetry.space_group_name_H-M   'P 1'
#
loop_
_entity.id
_entity.type
_entity.pdbx_description
1 polymer ?
#
loop_
_entity_poly.entity_id
_entity_poly.type
_entity_poly.pdbx_seq_one_letter_code
_entity_poly.pdbx_strand_id
1 'polypeptide(L)'
;MASSARNALRLSRAAAPRRAIKATTPSRFLSATSALRVSDTHTNKREVKFTVFGASGQSDRHTLQVPEAAPRLPADSPDAPVEPLSSKVYASMPHTMRNMTVFGKTILVTGGARGLGNHMARACAEAGAKNIILFDVNQELGDKAAAELHDKSGLPVTFYRVDVRDGNAINAAVESVTEQFGAPDVLVNAAGIADSNIKAEDYDEQMFRRLIDINLTGTFLMSKAVGRAMMDAKKPGSIVLVASMSGSVVNYPQEQSCYNASKAGVIQFAKSIASEWAKYKIRVNCISPGYMDTALNRVPALEAQKKIWRSLTPQDRLGDVDELNGLCVFLASDSSSFMTGANVLIDGGYSCY
;
A
#
# COMPACT_ATOMS: atom_id res chain seq x y z
N MET A 1 2.63 48.07 -39.61
CA MET A 1 1.39 48.84 -39.80
C MET A 1 0.21 47.89 -39.89
N ALA A 2 -0.85 48.16 -39.10
CA ALA A 2 -2.24 47.68 -39.22
C ALA A 2 -2.50 46.15 -39.02
N SER A 3 -3.51 45.66 -38.31
CA SER A 3 -4.73 46.25 -37.77
C SER A 3 -5.40 45.27 -36.76
N SER A 4 -5.75 45.82 -35.60
CA SER A 4 -6.95 45.67 -34.75
C SER A 4 -7.88 44.43 -34.76
N ALA A 5 -8.08 43.95 -33.51
CA ALA A 5 -9.34 43.88 -32.75
C ALA A 5 -10.35 42.74 -33.00
N ARG A 6 -10.78 42.10 -31.89
CA ARG A 6 -12.13 42.33 -31.32
C ARG A 6 -12.38 41.58 -29.99
N ASN A 7 -13.02 42.32 -29.08
CA ASN A 7 -13.63 41.89 -27.81
C ASN A 7 -14.81 40.92 -28.00
N ALA A 8 -15.11 40.13 -26.96
CA ALA A 8 -16.44 39.56 -26.73
C ALA A 8 -16.83 39.66 -25.24
N LEU A 9 -17.95 40.36 -25.00
CA LEU A 9 -18.71 40.42 -23.74
C LEU A 9 -19.54 39.14 -23.51
N ARG A 10 -19.79 38.80 -22.23
CA ARG A 10 -21.11 38.40 -21.64
C ARG A 10 -20.88 37.94 -20.17
N LEU A 11 -21.39 38.62 -19.14
CA LEU A 11 -22.77 38.77 -18.61
C LEU A 11 -23.19 37.68 -17.60
N SER A 12 -23.72 38.18 -16.47
CA SER A 12 -24.70 37.56 -15.52
C SER A 12 -24.11 36.63 -14.44
N ARG A 13 -24.63 36.54 -13.21
CA ARG A 13 -25.90 36.98 -12.61
C ARG A 13 -25.78 36.93 -11.08
N ALA A 14 -26.41 37.88 -10.39
CA ALA A 14 -26.45 37.97 -8.93
C ALA A 14 -27.40 36.93 -8.28
N ALA A 15 -27.06 36.56 -7.05
CA ALA A 15 -27.67 35.53 -6.21
C ALA A 15 -29.07 35.90 -5.66
N ALA A 16 -29.89 34.87 -5.42
CA ALA A 16 -31.15 34.95 -4.67
C ALA A 16 -31.09 34.07 -3.40
N PRO A 17 -31.72 34.46 -2.28
CA PRO A 17 -31.60 33.74 -1.00
C PRO A 17 -32.64 32.60 -0.85
N ARG A 18 -32.21 31.54 -0.14
CA ARG A 18 -33.01 30.37 0.27
C ARG A 18 -33.99 30.73 1.39
N ARG A 19 -35.22 30.20 1.31
CA ARG A 19 -36.24 30.26 2.38
C ARG A 19 -36.60 28.85 2.87
N ALA A 20 -36.87 28.75 4.16
CA ALA A 20 -36.88 27.54 4.98
C ALA A 20 -38.15 26.67 4.93
N ILE A 21 -37.96 25.48 5.49
CA ILE A 21 -38.75 24.24 5.60
C ILE A 21 -40.13 24.42 6.27
N LYS A 22 -41.14 23.66 5.80
CA LYS A 22 -42.21 23.08 6.64
C LYS A 22 -42.55 21.67 6.11
N ALA A 23 -42.31 20.64 6.92
CA ALA A 23 -42.72 19.27 6.65
C ALA A 23 -44.06 19.00 7.36
N THR A 24 -45.06 18.55 6.62
CA THR A 24 -46.38 18.13 7.10
C THR A 24 -46.46 16.61 7.16
N THR A 25 -46.98 16.10 8.28
CA THR A 25 -47.26 14.69 8.56
C THR A 25 -48.44 14.19 7.74
N PRO A 26 -48.43 12.93 7.27
CA PRO A 26 -49.68 12.24 6.95
C PRO A 26 -49.90 10.98 7.79
N SER A 27 -51.17 10.81 8.14
CA SER A 27 -51.80 9.76 8.92
C SER A 27 -51.85 8.40 8.22
N ARG A 28 -51.91 7.34 9.05
CA ARG A 28 -52.16 5.94 8.70
C ARG A 28 -53.45 5.74 7.91
N PHE A 29 -53.40 4.89 6.89
CA PHE A 29 -54.54 4.10 6.41
C PHE A 29 -54.11 2.64 6.26
N LEU A 30 -54.87 1.74 6.89
CA LEU A 30 -54.81 0.29 6.72
C LEU A 30 -55.62 -0.09 5.48
N SER A 31 -55.08 -0.96 4.64
CA SER A 31 -55.88 -1.81 3.76
C SER A 31 -55.12 -3.12 3.50
N ALA A 32 -55.71 -4.22 3.94
CA ALA A 32 -55.25 -5.57 3.69
C ALA A 32 -55.72 -6.03 2.29
N THR A 33 -54.85 -6.67 1.52
CA THR A 33 -55.29 -7.68 0.53
C THR A 33 -54.21 -8.74 0.35
N SER A 34 -54.68 -9.98 0.17
CA SER A 34 -53.99 -11.26 0.32
C SER A 34 -53.11 -11.68 -0.86
N ALA A 35 -52.00 -12.33 -0.47
CA ALA A 35 -51.18 -13.36 -1.11
C ALA A 35 -51.44 -13.82 -2.56
N LEU A 36 -50.32 -13.92 -3.30
CA LEU A 36 -50.00 -15.05 -4.18
C LEU A 36 -48.57 -15.51 -3.85
N ARG A 37 -48.43 -16.76 -3.38
CA ARG A 37 -47.15 -17.44 -3.10
C ARG A 37 -46.53 -17.93 -4.41
N VAL A 38 -45.33 -17.46 -4.70
CA VAL A 38 -44.36 -18.18 -5.54
C VAL A 38 -43.31 -18.74 -4.57
N SER A 39 -43.12 -20.06 -4.57
CA SER A 39 -42.15 -20.72 -3.71
C SER A 39 -40.75 -20.56 -4.29
N ASP A 40 -40.04 -19.51 -3.88
CA ASP A 40 -38.60 -19.45 -4.06
C ASP A 40 -37.93 -20.33 -3.01
N THR A 41 -37.22 -21.35 -3.49
CA THR A 41 -36.36 -22.22 -2.70
C THR A 41 -35.36 -21.37 -1.91
N HIS A 42 -35.50 -21.36 -0.59
CA HIS A 42 -34.54 -20.76 0.33
C HIS A 42 -33.18 -21.46 0.23
N THR A 43 -32.28 -20.95 -0.61
CA THR A 43 -30.84 -21.15 -0.42
C THR A 43 -30.43 -20.30 0.77
N ASN A 44 -30.15 -20.95 1.90
CA ASN A 44 -29.65 -20.29 3.10
C ASN A 44 -28.28 -19.67 2.77
N LYS A 45 -28.23 -18.34 2.55
CA LYS A 45 -27.02 -17.58 2.15
C LYS A 45 -25.86 -17.62 3.16
N ARG A 46 -25.98 -18.41 4.23
CA ARG A 46 -25.08 -18.46 5.40
C ARG A 46 -24.28 -19.76 5.51
N GLU A 47 -24.52 -20.72 4.61
CA GLU A 47 -23.86 -22.02 4.64
C GLU A 47 -23.07 -22.24 3.35
N VAL A 48 -21.75 -22.39 3.48
CA VAL A 48 -20.90 -22.81 2.37
C VAL A 48 -20.65 -24.30 2.51
N LYS A 49 -21.18 -25.08 1.56
CA LYS A 49 -20.94 -26.52 1.48
C LYS A 49 -19.67 -26.75 0.67
N PHE A 50 -18.72 -27.49 1.23
CA PHE A 50 -17.51 -27.89 0.51
C PHE A 50 -17.24 -29.38 0.74
N THR A 51 -16.55 -29.99 -0.22
CA THR A 51 -16.17 -31.41 -0.16
C THR A 51 -14.66 -31.48 -0.21
N VAL A 52 -14.06 -32.16 0.76
CA VAL A 52 -12.62 -32.42 0.79
C VAL A 52 -12.39 -33.81 0.24
N PHE A 53 -11.51 -33.92 -0.75
CA PHE A 53 -11.08 -35.19 -1.29
C PHE A 53 -9.72 -35.56 -0.67
N GLY A 54 -9.68 -36.66 0.07
CA GLY A 54 -8.45 -37.19 0.65
C GLY A 54 -7.58 -37.86 -0.42
N ALA A 55 -6.28 -38.00 -0.14
CA ALA A 55 -5.31 -38.61 -1.07
C ALA A 55 -5.63 -40.07 -1.45
N SER A 56 -6.52 -40.75 -0.71
CA SER A 56 -7.02 -42.10 -0.99
C SER A 56 -8.33 -42.14 -1.80
N GLY A 57 -8.84 -41.00 -2.29
CA GLY A 57 -10.05 -40.93 -3.11
C GLY A 57 -11.38 -40.96 -2.35
N GLN A 58 -11.37 -40.95 -1.02
CA GLN A 58 -12.58 -40.73 -0.21
C GLN A 58 -12.92 -39.23 -0.16
N SER A 59 -14.21 -38.92 -0.13
CA SER A 59 -14.73 -37.56 -0.11
C SER A 59 -15.56 -37.30 1.13
N ASP A 60 -15.18 -36.32 1.93
CA ASP A 60 -15.90 -35.90 3.14
C ASP A 60 -16.58 -34.56 2.89
N ARG A 61 -17.89 -34.52 3.15
CA ARG A 61 -18.71 -33.31 2.98
C ARG A 61 -18.76 -32.53 4.28
N HIS A 62 -18.39 -31.26 4.20
CA HIS A 62 -18.40 -30.34 5.33
C HIS A 62 -19.32 -29.15 5.05
N THR A 63 -19.88 -28.58 6.12
CA THR A 63 -20.67 -27.34 6.07
C THR A 63 -19.98 -26.31 6.95
N LEU A 64 -19.49 -25.23 6.35
CA LEU A 64 -18.96 -24.09 7.08
C LEU A 64 -20.10 -23.11 7.38
N GLN A 65 -20.30 -22.79 8.66
CA GLN A 65 -21.17 -21.70 9.07
C GLN A 65 -20.38 -20.39 9.00
N VAL A 66 -20.88 -19.39 8.26
CA VAL A 66 -20.23 -18.08 8.16
C VAL A 66 -20.61 -17.24 9.40
N PRO A 67 -19.66 -16.85 10.28
CA PRO A 67 -19.96 -16.05 11.47
C PRO A 67 -20.50 -14.65 11.12
N GLU A 68 -21.36 -14.10 11.98
CA GLU A 68 -22.07 -12.83 11.78
C GLU A 68 -21.15 -11.59 11.75
N ALA A 69 -19.91 -11.73 12.18
CA ALA A 69 -18.89 -10.71 12.05
C ALA A 69 -17.58 -11.38 11.63
N ALA A 70 -16.97 -10.86 10.56
CA ALA A 70 -15.54 -11.07 10.36
C ALA A 70 -14.84 -10.70 11.68
N PRO A 71 -13.90 -11.51 12.18
CA PRO A 71 -13.08 -11.10 13.30
C PRO A 71 -12.53 -9.70 12.97
N ARG A 72 -12.74 -8.73 13.86
CA ARG A 72 -11.93 -7.52 13.79
C ARG A 72 -10.49 -8.01 13.89
N LEU A 73 -9.73 -7.86 12.81
CA LEU A 73 -8.30 -8.11 12.84
C LEU A 73 -7.71 -7.25 13.96
N PRO A 74 -6.71 -7.75 14.70
CA PRO A 74 -6.13 -7.02 15.81
C PRO A 74 -5.70 -5.64 15.31
N ALA A 75 -6.17 -4.58 15.97
CA ALA A 75 -5.62 -3.24 15.74
C ALA A 75 -4.09 -3.32 15.88
N ASP A 76 -3.35 -2.52 15.08
CA ASP A 76 -1.86 -2.47 15.03
C ASP A 76 -1.33 -2.94 16.37
N SER A 77 -0.84 -4.16 16.44
CA SER A 77 -0.30 -4.69 17.68
C SER A 77 1.19 -4.43 17.59
N PRO A 78 1.68 -3.25 18.01
CA PRO A 78 3.12 -2.98 18.05
C PRO A 78 3.86 -3.97 18.94
N ASP A 79 3.15 -4.85 19.65
CA ASP A 79 3.65 -5.87 20.56
C ASP A 79 3.73 -7.28 19.96
N ALA A 80 3.36 -7.50 18.68
CA ALA A 80 3.59 -8.80 18.06
C ALA A 80 5.12 -9.12 18.06
N PRO A 81 5.51 -10.36 18.44
CA PRO A 81 6.91 -10.76 18.40
C PRO A 81 7.38 -10.84 16.95
N VAL A 82 8.56 -10.29 16.67
CA VAL A 82 9.21 -10.37 15.35
C VAL A 82 10.29 -11.43 15.47
N GLU A 83 9.96 -12.68 15.19
CA GLU A 83 10.90 -13.80 15.26
C GLU A 83 11.49 -14.11 13.87
N PRO A 84 12.79 -13.87 13.64
CA PRO A 84 13.38 -14.17 12.34
C PRO A 84 13.43 -15.66 12.04
N LEU A 85 13.25 -15.98 10.76
CA LEU A 85 13.49 -17.30 10.23
C LEU A 85 14.94 -17.76 10.52
N SER A 86 15.08 -18.74 11.41
CA SER A 86 16.41 -19.27 11.75
C SER A 86 17.04 -20.07 10.61
N SER A 87 18.39 -20.08 10.55
CA SER A 87 19.15 -20.87 9.58
C SER A 87 18.80 -22.37 9.60
N LYS A 88 18.49 -22.91 10.78
CA LYS A 88 18.10 -24.32 10.95
C LYS A 88 16.77 -24.61 10.27
N VAL A 89 15.77 -23.76 10.48
CA VAL A 89 14.45 -23.90 9.83
C VAL A 89 14.59 -23.69 8.33
N TYR A 90 15.27 -22.63 7.90
CA TYR A 90 15.53 -22.36 6.49
C TYR A 90 16.19 -23.54 5.76
N ALA A 91 17.21 -24.17 6.36
CA ALA A 91 17.90 -25.33 5.78
C ALA A 91 16.98 -26.55 5.62
N SER A 92 15.96 -26.68 6.47
CA SER A 92 14.97 -27.77 6.41
C SER A 92 13.80 -27.52 5.45
N MET A 93 13.66 -26.29 4.93
CA MET A 93 12.54 -25.92 4.07
C MET A 93 12.66 -26.53 2.65
N PRO A 94 11.54 -26.99 2.05
CA PRO A 94 11.49 -27.35 0.64
C PRO A 94 11.91 -26.19 -0.27
N HIS A 95 12.35 -26.51 -1.51
CA HIS A 95 12.86 -25.51 -2.46
C HIS A 95 11.92 -24.31 -2.67
N THR A 96 10.64 -24.57 -2.97
CA THR A 96 9.64 -23.51 -3.18
C THR A 96 9.52 -22.59 -1.97
N MET A 97 9.49 -23.13 -0.76
CA MET A 97 9.36 -22.34 0.45
C MET A 97 10.61 -21.51 0.73
N ARG A 98 11.82 -22.03 0.46
CA ARG A 98 13.06 -21.23 0.55
C ARG A 98 13.04 -20.02 -0.38
N ASN A 99 12.53 -20.19 -1.60
CA ASN A 99 12.41 -19.09 -2.56
C ASN A 99 11.38 -18.03 -2.14
N MET A 100 10.49 -18.32 -1.18
CA MET A 100 9.49 -17.37 -0.64
C MET A 100 10.02 -16.58 0.56
N THR A 101 11.34 -16.59 0.79
CA THR A 101 11.98 -15.88 1.90
C THR A 101 12.95 -14.82 1.36
N VAL A 102 13.39 -13.93 2.25
CA VAL A 102 14.49 -13.01 1.98
C VAL A 102 15.73 -13.41 2.78
N PHE A 103 15.87 -14.72 3.04
CA PHE A 103 16.92 -15.25 3.88
C PHE A 103 18.30 -14.80 3.42
N GLY A 104 19.06 -14.16 4.30
CA GLY A 104 20.43 -13.71 4.01
C GLY A 104 20.54 -12.40 3.21
N LYS A 105 19.41 -11.75 2.83
CA LYS A 105 19.40 -10.52 2.02
C LYS A 105 19.52 -9.25 2.87
N THR A 106 20.14 -8.21 2.31
CA THR A 106 20.15 -6.84 2.86
C THR A 106 18.97 -6.05 2.30
N ILE A 107 18.11 -5.53 3.18
CA ILE A 107 16.86 -4.86 2.82
C ILE A 107 16.93 -3.38 3.22
N LEU A 108 16.77 -2.47 2.24
CA LEU A 108 16.63 -1.04 2.49
C LEU A 108 15.16 -0.63 2.39
N VAL A 109 14.65 0.06 3.40
CA VAL A 109 13.25 0.51 3.48
C VAL A 109 13.19 2.02 3.69
N THR A 110 12.52 2.74 2.79
CA THR A 110 12.21 4.18 2.99
C THR A 110 10.85 4.34 3.66
N GLY A 111 10.65 5.40 4.44
CA GLY A 111 9.46 5.52 5.27
C GLY A 111 9.43 4.47 6.38
N GLY A 112 10.61 4.04 6.82
CA GLY A 112 10.79 2.91 7.73
C GLY A 112 10.48 3.20 9.19
N ALA A 113 10.28 4.48 9.57
CA ALA A 113 10.07 4.86 10.97
C ALA A 113 8.66 4.51 11.48
N ARG A 114 7.66 4.37 10.59
CA ARG A 114 6.27 4.06 10.97
C ARG A 114 5.44 3.54 9.79
N GLY A 115 4.21 3.11 10.08
CA GLY A 115 3.22 2.76 9.06
C GLY A 115 3.68 1.61 8.17
N LEU A 116 3.27 1.62 6.89
CA LEU A 116 3.46 0.49 5.99
C LEU A 116 4.93 0.07 5.81
N GLY A 117 5.84 1.05 5.71
CA GLY A 117 7.27 0.79 5.58
C GLY A 117 7.82 0.01 6.77
N ASN A 118 7.46 0.43 7.99
CA ASN A 118 7.89 -0.25 9.21
C ASN A 118 7.35 -1.68 9.31
N HIS A 119 6.08 -1.91 9.00
CA HIS A 119 5.48 -3.26 9.01
C HIS A 119 6.13 -4.19 7.98
N MET A 120 6.38 -3.70 6.77
CA MET A 120 7.08 -4.47 5.75
C MET A 120 8.55 -4.73 6.11
N ALA A 121 9.22 -3.84 6.85
CA ALA A 121 10.55 -4.07 7.38
C ALA A 121 10.56 -5.22 8.43
N ARG A 122 9.56 -5.24 9.33
CA ARG A 122 9.35 -6.33 10.30
C ARG A 122 9.11 -7.66 9.58
N ALA A 123 8.27 -7.67 8.54
CA ALA A 123 8.01 -8.86 7.74
C ALA A 123 9.27 -9.40 7.04
N CYS A 124 10.12 -8.51 6.53
CA CYS A 124 11.41 -8.89 5.96
C CYS A 124 12.37 -9.48 7.01
N ALA A 125 12.37 -8.94 8.24
CA ALA A 125 13.11 -9.51 9.35
C ALA A 125 12.62 -10.92 9.71
N GLU A 126 11.30 -11.12 9.84
CA GLU A 126 10.67 -12.43 10.05
C GLU A 126 11.02 -13.42 8.93
N ALA A 127 11.08 -12.94 7.69
CA ALA A 127 11.44 -13.75 6.52
C ALA A 127 12.96 -13.97 6.34
N GLY A 128 13.77 -13.66 7.37
CA GLY A 128 15.18 -14.04 7.45
C GLY A 128 16.17 -13.05 6.85
N ALA A 129 15.78 -11.78 6.68
CA ALA A 129 16.71 -10.75 6.24
C ALA A 129 17.99 -10.73 7.10
N LYS A 130 19.14 -10.51 6.46
CA LYS A 130 20.43 -10.41 7.16
C LYS A 130 20.62 -9.05 7.82
N ASN A 131 20.25 -7.99 7.11
CA ASN A 131 20.35 -6.61 7.58
C ASN A 131 19.09 -5.85 7.17
N ILE A 132 18.57 -5.01 8.07
CA ILE A 132 17.50 -4.06 7.77
C ILE A 132 18.04 -2.64 7.87
N ILE A 133 17.90 -1.86 6.80
CA ILE A 133 18.28 -0.45 6.76
C ILE A 133 17.02 0.40 6.62
N LEU A 134 16.78 1.29 7.57
CA LEU A 134 15.62 2.18 7.60
C LEU A 134 16.04 3.60 7.22
N PHE A 135 15.38 4.17 6.21
CA PHE A 135 15.50 5.58 5.83
C PHE A 135 14.19 6.29 6.19
N ASP A 136 14.29 7.41 6.90
CA ASP A 136 13.15 8.29 7.19
C ASP A 136 13.63 9.72 7.48
N VAL A 137 12.75 10.70 7.36
CA VAL A 137 13.08 12.11 7.66
C VAL A 137 13.03 12.40 9.16
N ASN A 138 12.27 11.60 9.92
CA ASN A 138 12.08 11.79 11.36
C ASN A 138 13.13 11.02 12.17
N GLN A 139 14.04 11.75 12.82
CA GLN A 139 15.12 11.16 13.62
C GLN A 139 14.60 10.29 14.76
N GLU A 140 13.77 10.87 15.63
CA GLU A 140 13.34 10.23 16.88
C GLU A 140 12.50 8.97 16.62
N LEU A 141 11.57 9.04 15.67
CA LEU A 141 10.76 7.88 15.28
C LEU A 141 11.61 6.81 14.59
N GLY A 142 12.59 7.22 13.78
CA GLY A 142 13.51 6.31 13.10
C GLY A 142 14.40 5.53 14.06
N ASP A 143 15.04 6.22 15.01
CA ASP A 143 15.86 5.62 16.05
C ASP A 143 15.06 4.64 16.89
N LYS A 144 13.85 5.04 17.31
CA LYS A 144 12.93 4.18 18.05
C LYS A 144 12.55 2.93 17.26
N ALA A 145 12.16 3.08 15.99
CA ALA A 145 11.77 1.97 15.13
C ALA A 145 12.92 0.97 14.92
N ALA A 146 14.15 1.47 14.74
CA ALA A 146 15.33 0.63 14.58
C ALA A 146 15.66 -0.14 15.87
N ALA A 147 15.64 0.53 17.03
CA ALA A 147 15.87 -0.09 18.32
C ALA A 147 14.83 -1.18 18.61
N GLU A 148 13.55 -0.88 18.45
CA GLU A 148 12.48 -1.86 18.68
C GLU A 148 12.59 -3.09 17.76
N LEU A 149 12.94 -2.90 16.48
CA LEU A 149 13.10 -4.00 15.56
C LEU A 149 14.33 -4.83 15.90
N HIS A 150 15.43 -4.18 16.29
CA HIS A 150 16.64 -4.87 16.75
C HIS A 150 16.35 -5.71 18.00
N ASP A 151 15.71 -5.13 19.02
CA ASP A 151 15.43 -5.81 20.28
C ASP A 151 14.54 -7.03 20.09
N LYS A 152 13.56 -6.96 19.18
CA LYS A 152 12.65 -8.08 18.90
C LYS A 152 13.28 -9.17 18.05
N SER A 153 14.06 -8.79 17.04
CA SER A 153 14.57 -9.73 16.03
C SER A 153 15.96 -10.27 16.35
N GLY A 154 16.77 -9.53 17.10
CA GLY A 154 18.21 -9.78 17.27
C GLY A 154 19.04 -9.53 16.00
N LEU A 155 18.44 -8.97 14.94
CA LEU A 155 19.12 -8.69 13.67
C LEU A 155 19.80 -7.32 13.68
N PRO A 156 20.86 -7.10 12.89
CA PRO A 156 21.36 -5.76 12.61
C PRO A 156 20.29 -4.88 11.96
N VAL A 157 19.93 -3.79 12.64
CA VAL A 157 19.03 -2.75 12.12
C VAL A 157 19.74 -1.40 12.18
N THR A 158 19.82 -0.71 11.05
CA THR A 158 20.50 0.60 10.96
C THR A 158 19.54 1.65 10.45
N PHE A 159 19.50 2.81 11.12
CA PHE A 159 18.69 3.95 10.71
C PHE A 159 19.54 5.06 10.11
N TYR A 160 19.05 5.67 9.04
CA TYR A 160 19.60 6.88 8.45
C TYR A 160 18.49 7.93 8.34
N ARG A 161 18.76 9.13 8.86
CA ARG A 161 17.90 10.29 8.64
C ARG A 161 18.10 10.83 7.23
N VAL A 162 17.13 10.57 6.35
CA VAL A 162 17.17 10.97 4.93
C VAL A 162 15.84 11.55 4.51
N ASP A 163 15.87 12.74 3.92
CA ASP A 163 14.75 13.30 3.18
C ASP A 163 14.82 12.79 1.74
N VAL A 164 13.76 12.13 1.27
CA VAL A 164 13.71 11.56 -0.09
C VAL A 164 13.73 12.62 -1.20
N ARG A 165 13.62 13.91 -0.86
CA ARG A 165 13.77 15.03 -1.81
C ARG A 165 15.22 15.45 -2.00
N ASP A 166 16.11 15.10 -1.07
CA ASP A 166 17.51 15.51 -1.11
C ASP A 166 18.37 14.45 -1.80
N GLY A 167 18.57 14.61 -3.10
CA GLY A 167 19.39 13.70 -3.90
C GLY A 167 20.83 13.54 -3.40
N ASN A 168 21.42 14.57 -2.78
CA ASN A 168 22.79 14.48 -2.27
C ASN A 168 22.84 13.67 -0.98
N ALA A 169 21.92 13.91 -0.05
CA ALA A 169 21.79 13.13 1.18
C ALA A 169 21.50 11.65 0.88
N ILE A 170 20.62 11.38 -0.10
CA ILE A 170 20.33 10.01 -0.55
C ILE A 170 21.59 9.32 -1.07
N ASN A 171 22.36 9.97 -1.95
CA ASN A 171 23.55 9.37 -2.52
C ASN A 171 24.59 9.06 -1.42
N ALA A 172 24.86 10.01 -0.52
CA ALA A 172 25.79 9.82 0.58
C ALA A 172 25.35 8.70 1.54
N ALA A 173 24.05 8.61 1.85
CA ALA A 173 23.52 7.55 2.70
C ALA A 173 23.61 6.16 2.03
N VAL A 174 23.27 6.06 0.74
CA VAL A 174 23.37 4.80 -0.02
C VAL A 174 24.82 4.37 -0.21
N GLU A 175 25.75 5.30 -0.39
CA GLU A 175 27.19 5.02 -0.41
C GLU A 175 27.65 4.42 0.93
N SER A 176 27.30 5.07 2.05
CA SER A 176 27.61 4.56 3.39
C SER A 176 27.02 3.16 3.65
N VAL A 177 25.78 2.91 3.20
CA VAL A 177 25.16 1.57 3.26
C VAL A 177 25.96 0.56 2.45
N THR A 178 26.40 0.95 1.25
CA THR A 178 27.16 0.07 0.35
C THR A 178 28.54 -0.25 0.90
N GLU A 179 29.21 0.70 1.54
CA GLU A 179 30.50 0.47 2.22
C GLU A 179 30.37 -0.52 3.39
N GLN A 180 29.30 -0.41 4.18
CA GLN A 180 29.10 -1.23 5.38
C GLN A 180 28.52 -2.61 5.08
N PHE A 181 27.56 -2.69 4.17
CA PHE A 181 26.73 -3.89 3.97
C PHE A 181 26.78 -4.44 2.54
N GLY A 182 27.50 -3.78 1.63
CA GLY A 182 27.40 -4.00 0.18
C GLY A 182 26.13 -3.40 -0.41
N ALA A 183 26.01 -3.48 -1.74
CA ALA A 183 24.80 -3.00 -2.42
C ALA A 183 23.55 -3.74 -1.88
N PRO A 184 22.45 -3.04 -1.55
CA PRO A 184 21.22 -3.66 -1.09
C PRO A 184 20.71 -4.73 -2.06
N ASP A 185 20.15 -5.82 -1.54
CA ASP A 185 19.46 -6.83 -2.36
C ASP A 185 18.06 -6.36 -2.74
N VAL A 186 17.42 -5.60 -1.83
CA VAL A 186 16.04 -5.17 -1.97
C VAL A 186 15.91 -3.70 -1.54
N LEU A 187 15.19 -2.91 -2.34
CA LEU A 187 14.64 -1.61 -1.93
C LEU A 187 13.13 -1.75 -1.76
N VAL A 188 12.61 -1.49 -0.57
CA VAL A 188 11.18 -1.25 -0.32
C VAL A 188 10.98 0.26 -0.18
N ASN A 189 10.54 0.91 -1.24
CA ASN A 189 10.36 2.35 -1.25
C ASN A 189 8.93 2.72 -0.83
N ALA A 190 8.74 3.00 0.47
CA ALA A 190 7.43 3.27 1.07
C ALA A 190 7.23 4.72 1.53
N ALA A 191 8.27 5.57 1.47
CA ALA A 191 8.14 6.99 1.77
C ALA A 191 7.08 7.66 0.89
N GLY A 192 6.19 8.43 1.52
CA GLY A 192 5.14 9.14 0.81
C GLY A 192 4.22 9.89 1.75
N ILE A 193 3.47 10.82 1.17
CA ILE A 193 2.43 11.59 1.85
C ILE A 193 1.13 11.58 1.04
N ALA A 194 0.02 11.86 1.71
CA ALA A 194 -1.28 12.06 1.09
C ALA A 194 -1.90 13.34 1.65
N ASP A 195 -2.17 14.29 0.76
CA ASP A 195 -3.06 15.40 1.06
C ASP A 195 -4.45 14.99 0.51
N SER A 196 -5.45 14.95 1.39
CA SER A 196 -6.81 14.49 1.07
C SER A 196 -7.85 15.51 1.50
N ASN A 197 -9.03 15.45 0.88
CA ASN A 197 -10.15 16.38 1.08
C ASN A 197 -9.79 17.82 0.67
N ILE A 198 -9.02 17.97 -0.41
CA ILE A 198 -8.68 19.26 -1.01
C ILE A 198 -9.16 19.23 -2.46
N LYS A 199 -10.10 20.12 -2.77
CA LYS A 199 -10.64 20.29 -4.12
C LYS A 199 -9.57 20.78 -5.08
N ALA A 200 -9.68 20.39 -6.34
CA ALA A 200 -8.64 20.70 -7.33
C ALA A 200 -8.49 22.20 -7.57
N GLU A 201 -9.60 22.95 -7.58
CA GLU A 201 -9.64 24.40 -7.76
C GLU A 201 -9.10 25.20 -6.56
N ASP A 202 -9.01 24.57 -5.39
CA ASP A 202 -8.56 25.18 -4.13
C ASP A 202 -7.15 24.69 -3.72
N TYR A 203 -6.53 23.81 -4.52
CA TYR A 203 -5.28 23.16 -4.15
C TYR A 203 -4.10 24.12 -4.33
N ASP A 204 -3.40 24.43 -3.23
CA ASP A 204 -2.20 25.27 -3.24
C ASP A 204 -1.06 24.67 -4.09
N GLU A 205 -0.45 25.49 -4.94
CA GLU A 205 0.60 25.05 -5.86
C GLU A 205 1.85 24.54 -5.15
N GLN A 206 2.21 25.09 -3.98
CA GLN A 206 3.39 24.65 -3.24
C GLN A 206 3.14 23.30 -2.57
N MET A 207 1.95 23.08 -2.02
CA MET A 207 1.51 21.77 -1.54
C MET A 207 1.53 20.73 -2.67
N PHE A 208 1.04 21.10 -3.86
CA PHE A 208 1.06 20.22 -5.03
C PHE A 208 2.49 19.82 -5.40
N ARG A 209 3.39 20.81 -5.55
CA ARG A 209 4.81 20.56 -5.88
C ARG A 209 5.48 19.69 -4.81
N ARG A 210 5.24 19.97 -3.52
CA ARG A 210 5.77 19.17 -2.40
C ARG A 210 5.32 17.73 -2.46
N LEU A 211 4.04 17.47 -2.74
CA LEU A 211 3.51 16.11 -2.82
C LEU A 211 4.14 15.34 -3.97
N ILE A 212 4.23 15.94 -5.16
CA ILE A 212 4.90 15.34 -6.31
C ILE A 212 6.38 15.08 -6.00
N ASP A 213 7.06 16.04 -5.37
CA ASP A 213 8.48 15.94 -5.04
C ASP A 213 8.76 14.79 -4.07
N ILE A 214 7.91 14.59 -3.06
CA ILE A 214 8.05 13.45 -2.14
C ILE A 214 7.68 12.13 -2.82
N ASN A 215 6.48 12.05 -3.39
CA ASN A 215 5.91 10.76 -3.82
C ASN A 215 6.52 10.24 -5.13
N LEU A 216 6.81 11.12 -6.09
CA LEU A 216 7.28 10.75 -7.42
C LEU A 216 8.76 11.06 -7.60
N THR A 217 9.19 12.32 -7.39
CA THR A 217 10.61 12.68 -7.54
C THR A 217 11.47 11.90 -6.55
N GLY A 218 11.06 11.82 -5.28
CA GLY A 218 11.79 11.06 -4.26
C GLY A 218 11.85 9.57 -4.57
N THR A 219 10.78 9.00 -5.13
CA THR A 219 10.79 7.62 -5.63
C THR A 219 11.80 7.42 -6.75
N PHE A 220 11.88 8.37 -7.69
CA PHE A 220 12.90 8.36 -8.73
C PHE A 220 14.32 8.44 -8.16
N LEU A 221 14.58 9.39 -7.24
CA LEU A 221 15.90 9.60 -6.66
C LEU A 221 16.39 8.37 -5.88
N MET A 222 15.54 7.81 -5.02
CA MET A 222 15.87 6.59 -4.27
C MET A 222 16.10 5.39 -5.19
N SER A 223 15.22 5.18 -6.16
CA SER A 223 15.37 4.06 -7.12
C SER A 223 16.65 4.20 -7.94
N LYS A 224 16.99 5.42 -8.37
CA LYS A 224 18.21 5.71 -9.12
C LYS A 224 19.46 5.45 -8.29
N ALA A 225 19.50 5.88 -7.03
CA ALA A 225 20.65 5.70 -6.16
C ALA A 225 20.90 4.21 -5.85
N VAL A 226 19.87 3.49 -5.41
CA VAL A 226 19.99 2.05 -5.09
C VAL A 226 20.21 1.22 -6.36
N GLY A 227 19.50 1.54 -7.45
CA GLY A 227 19.68 0.87 -8.73
C GLY A 227 21.10 1.01 -9.27
N ARG A 228 21.72 2.18 -9.15
CA ARG A 228 23.14 2.39 -9.49
C ARG A 228 24.05 1.52 -8.62
N ALA A 229 23.86 1.52 -7.31
CA ALA A 229 24.64 0.68 -6.40
C ALA A 229 24.56 -0.82 -6.78
N MET A 230 23.37 -1.31 -7.13
CA MET A 230 23.17 -2.69 -7.62
C MET A 230 23.93 -2.93 -8.94
N MET A 231 23.81 -2.01 -9.91
CA MET A 231 24.48 -2.12 -11.22
C MET A 231 26.01 -2.11 -11.08
N ASP A 232 26.56 -1.20 -10.29
CA ASP A 232 27.99 -1.03 -10.07
C ASP A 232 28.59 -2.28 -9.39
N ALA A 233 27.85 -2.85 -8.43
CA ALA A 233 28.19 -4.12 -7.79
C ALA A 233 27.93 -5.36 -8.67
N LYS A 234 27.35 -5.18 -9.87
CA LYS A 234 26.86 -6.27 -10.75
C LYS A 234 25.95 -7.27 -10.02
N LYS A 235 25.16 -6.75 -9.09
CA LYS A 235 24.31 -7.53 -8.18
C LYS A 235 22.86 -7.50 -8.69
N PRO A 236 22.22 -8.66 -8.93
CA PRO A 236 20.78 -8.71 -9.16
C PRO A 236 20.03 -8.13 -7.96
N GLY A 237 18.82 -7.58 -8.18
CA GLY A 237 18.08 -6.95 -7.09
C GLY A 237 16.58 -6.89 -7.33
N SER A 238 15.84 -6.53 -6.28
CA SER A 238 14.41 -6.28 -6.35
C SER A 238 14.07 -4.89 -5.79
N ILE A 239 13.30 -4.12 -6.54
CA ILE A 239 12.76 -2.83 -6.09
C ILE A 239 11.25 -2.95 -6.00
N VAL A 240 10.73 -2.72 -4.81
CA VAL A 240 9.31 -2.74 -4.47
C VAL A 240 8.88 -1.30 -4.18
N LEU A 241 8.04 -0.74 -5.04
CA LEU A 241 7.54 0.63 -4.90
C LEU A 241 6.13 0.61 -4.30
N VAL A 242 5.91 1.29 -3.18
CA VAL A 242 4.57 1.45 -2.62
C VAL A 242 3.83 2.54 -3.39
N ALA A 243 3.01 2.11 -4.33
CA ALA A 243 2.11 2.97 -5.10
C ALA A 243 0.79 3.16 -4.32
N SER A 244 -0.36 2.93 -4.96
CA SER A 244 -1.69 2.98 -4.36
C SER A 244 -2.73 2.60 -5.42
N MET A 245 -3.87 2.03 -5.02
CA MET A 245 -5.04 1.93 -5.91
C MET A 245 -5.43 3.30 -6.50
N SER A 246 -5.15 4.40 -5.79
CA SER A 246 -5.35 5.79 -6.23
C SER A 246 -4.60 6.14 -7.53
N GLY A 247 -3.57 5.38 -7.91
CA GLY A 247 -2.91 5.54 -9.19
C GLY A 247 -3.63 4.84 -10.35
N SER A 248 -4.67 4.06 -10.07
CA SER A 248 -5.48 3.30 -11.03
C SER A 248 -6.96 3.71 -11.02
N VAL A 249 -7.45 4.26 -9.91
CA VAL A 249 -8.83 4.75 -9.76
C VAL A 249 -8.86 6.15 -9.15
N VAL A 250 -10.02 6.81 -9.23
CA VAL A 250 -10.28 8.03 -8.49
C VAL A 250 -11.00 7.67 -7.19
N ASN A 251 -10.37 7.98 -6.05
CA ASN A 251 -10.96 7.76 -4.74
C ASN A 251 -12.24 8.58 -4.53
N TYR A 252 -13.16 8.04 -3.73
CA TYR A 252 -14.40 8.70 -3.35
C TYR A 252 -14.67 8.44 -1.86
N PRO A 253 -15.16 9.42 -1.08
CA PRO A 253 -15.62 10.76 -1.50
C PRO A 253 -14.54 11.84 -1.56
N GLN A 254 -13.31 11.58 -1.11
CA GLN A 254 -12.30 12.62 -1.01
C GLN A 254 -11.77 13.11 -2.34
N GLU A 255 -11.62 14.42 -2.45
CA GLU A 255 -10.81 15.07 -3.45
C GLU A 255 -9.33 14.98 -3.06
N GLN A 256 -8.51 14.43 -3.97
CA GLN A 256 -7.07 14.23 -3.77
C GLN A 256 -6.32 14.07 -5.10
N SER A 257 -6.63 14.92 -6.07
CA SER A 257 -6.15 14.81 -7.46
C SER A 257 -4.62 14.73 -7.58
N CYS A 258 -3.89 15.52 -6.78
CA CYS A 258 -2.42 15.50 -6.76
C CYS A 258 -1.88 14.14 -6.28
N TYR A 259 -2.46 13.57 -5.22
CA TYR A 259 -2.07 12.26 -4.73
C TYR A 259 -2.29 11.17 -5.78
N ASN A 260 -3.46 11.15 -6.42
CA ASN A 260 -3.79 10.19 -7.47
C ASN A 260 -2.81 10.30 -8.64
N ALA A 261 -2.53 11.53 -9.10
CA ALA A 261 -1.55 11.80 -10.16
C ALA A 261 -0.14 11.31 -9.77
N SER A 262 0.31 11.58 -8.53
CA SER A 262 1.61 11.14 -8.05
C SER A 262 1.76 9.61 -8.07
N LYS A 263 0.71 8.89 -7.64
CA LYS A 263 0.74 7.42 -7.55
C LYS A 263 0.57 6.76 -8.92
N ALA A 264 -0.19 7.36 -9.84
CA ALA A 264 -0.21 6.96 -11.25
C ALA A 264 1.18 7.12 -11.89
N GLY A 265 1.86 8.24 -11.59
CA GLY A 265 3.24 8.48 -11.99
C GLY A 265 4.21 7.42 -11.48
N VAL A 266 4.09 7.01 -10.20
CA VAL A 266 4.91 5.93 -9.63
C VAL A 266 4.68 4.59 -10.35
N ILE A 267 3.42 4.24 -10.63
CA ILE A 267 3.08 2.99 -11.35
C ILE A 267 3.72 2.97 -12.73
N GLN A 268 3.60 4.06 -13.49
CA GLN A 268 4.17 4.13 -14.83
C GLN A 268 5.69 4.21 -14.80
N PHE A 269 6.26 4.94 -13.84
CA PHE A 269 7.70 4.99 -13.61
C PHE A 269 8.27 3.58 -13.35
N ALA A 270 7.61 2.79 -12.49
CA ALA A 270 8.00 1.41 -12.19
C ALA A 270 8.10 0.55 -13.46
N LYS A 271 7.12 0.65 -14.36
CA LYS A 271 7.11 -0.07 -15.65
C LYS A 271 8.28 0.35 -16.54
N SER A 272 8.59 1.65 -16.60
CA SER A 272 9.70 2.16 -17.40
C SER A 272 11.03 1.60 -16.89
N ILE A 273 11.33 1.77 -15.60
CA ILE A 273 12.62 1.31 -15.05
C ILE A 273 12.73 -0.22 -14.96
N ALA A 274 11.60 -0.94 -14.83
CA ALA A 274 11.58 -2.39 -14.97
C ALA A 274 12.09 -2.83 -16.35
N SER A 275 11.62 -2.18 -17.42
CA SER A 275 12.06 -2.48 -18.79
C SER A 275 13.52 -2.09 -19.01
N GLU A 276 13.93 -0.91 -18.53
CA GLU A 276 15.30 -0.42 -18.70
C GLU A 276 16.33 -1.26 -17.95
N TRP A 277 15.98 -1.75 -16.75
CA TRP A 277 16.91 -2.41 -15.84
C TRP A 277 16.85 -3.94 -15.86
N ALA A 278 15.94 -4.54 -16.63
CA ALA A 278 15.87 -5.99 -16.83
C ALA A 278 17.21 -6.59 -17.28
N LYS A 279 17.97 -5.88 -18.13
CA LYS A 279 19.32 -6.29 -18.58
C LYS A 279 20.35 -6.41 -17.45
N TYR A 280 20.11 -5.75 -16.31
CA TYR A 280 20.94 -5.84 -15.11
C TYR A 280 20.42 -6.86 -14.09
N LYS A 281 19.36 -7.62 -14.43
CA LYS A 281 18.67 -8.53 -13.51
C LYS A 281 18.11 -7.81 -12.27
N ILE A 282 17.70 -6.55 -12.44
CA ILE A 282 17.00 -5.77 -11.43
C ILE A 282 15.52 -5.79 -11.79
N ARG A 283 14.69 -6.23 -10.86
CA ARG A 283 13.23 -6.27 -11.02
C ARG A 283 12.63 -5.06 -10.32
N VAL A 284 11.57 -4.49 -10.90
CA VAL A 284 10.86 -3.37 -10.29
C VAL A 284 9.37 -3.65 -10.33
N ASN A 285 8.69 -3.70 -9.18
CA ASN A 285 7.25 -3.94 -9.09
C ASN A 285 6.60 -2.98 -8.10
N CYS A 286 5.30 -2.76 -8.25
CA CYS A 286 4.50 -1.96 -7.33
C CYS A 286 3.62 -2.82 -6.44
N ILE A 287 3.50 -2.40 -5.18
CA ILE A 287 2.36 -2.74 -4.31
C ILE A 287 1.42 -1.53 -4.36
N SER A 288 0.15 -1.74 -4.72
CA SER A 288 -0.89 -0.72 -4.73
C SER A 288 -2.00 -1.08 -3.74
N PRO A 289 -1.86 -0.65 -2.46
CA PRO A 289 -2.87 -0.92 -1.45
C PRO A 289 -4.16 -0.16 -1.71
N GLY A 290 -5.26 -0.70 -1.17
CA GLY A 290 -6.49 0.04 -0.95
C GLY A 290 -6.44 0.89 0.32
N TYR A 291 -7.60 1.10 0.94
CA TYR A 291 -7.68 1.78 2.22
C TYR A 291 -7.18 0.87 3.35
N MET A 292 -6.03 1.21 3.92
CA MET A 292 -5.40 0.47 5.01
C MET A 292 -5.70 1.13 6.36
N ASP A 293 -5.92 0.34 7.42
CA ASP A 293 -6.16 0.84 8.78
C ASP A 293 -4.85 1.25 9.48
N THR A 294 -4.25 2.31 9.00
CA THR A 294 -3.01 2.89 9.58
C THR A 294 -3.33 3.92 10.66
N ALA A 295 -2.34 4.26 11.48
CA ALA A 295 -2.41 5.39 12.42
C ALA A 295 -2.88 6.71 11.77
N LEU A 296 -2.56 6.96 10.48
CA LEU A 296 -3.02 8.15 9.74
C LEU A 296 -4.54 8.15 9.53
N ASN A 297 -5.13 6.97 9.38
CA ASN A 297 -6.56 6.82 9.15
C ASN A 297 -7.35 6.68 10.47
N ARG A 298 -6.71 6.33 11.60
CA ARG A 298 -7.34 6.18 12.93
C ARG A 298 -7.64 7.51 13.64
N VAL A 299 -8.15 8.49 12.89
CA VAL A 299 -8.59 9.78 13.45
C VAL A 299 -10.12 9.88 13.42
N PRO A 300 -10.77 10.44 14.47
CA PRO A 300 -12.24 10.55 14.54
C PRO A 300 -12.86 11.29 13.34
N ALA A 301 -12.12 12.23 12.76
CA ALA A 301 -12.57 13.01 11.61
C ALA A 301 -12.87 12.16 10.36
N LEU A 302 -12.32 10.95 10.25
CA LEU A 302 -12.48 10.07 9.09
C LEU A 302 -13.56 9.01 9.26
N GLU A 303 -14.25 8.91 10.41
CA GLU A 303 -15.19 7.80 10.67
C GLU A 303 -16.37 7.76 9.69
N ALA A 304 -16.91 8.92 9.28
CA ALA A 304 -17.95 8.97 8.26
C ALA A 304 -17.43 8.50 6.89
N GLN A 305 -16.19 8.87 6.58
CA GLN A 305 -15.54 8.54 5.31
C GLN A 305 -15.19 7.06 5.23
N LYS A 306 -14.71 6.46 6.33
CA LYS A 306 -14.46 5.02 6.44
C LYS A 306 -15.69 4.18 6.17
N LYS A 307 -16.89 4.63 6.58
CA LYS A 307 -18.14 3.92 6.26
C LYS A 307 -18.36 3.86 4.75
N ILE A 308 -18.10 4.96 4.04
CA ILE A 308 -18.21 5.01 2.58
C ILE A 308 -17.17 4.10 1.94
N TRP A 309 -15.90 4.20 2.36
CA TRP A 309 -14.83 3.34 1.87
C TRP A 309 -15.16 1.84 2.03
N ARG A 310 -15.65 1.44 3.21
CA ARG A 310 -16.09 0.05 3.47
C ARG A 310 -17.23 -0.35 2.56
N SER A 311 -18.25 0.49 2.43
CA SER A 311 -19.41 0.19 1.57
C SER A 311 -19.08 0.05 0.08
N LEU A 312 -17.96 0.63 -0.37
CA LEU A 312 -17.45 0.53 -1.73
C LEU A 312 -16.40 -0.58 -1.90
N THR A 313 -15.99 -1.22 -0.81
CA THR A 313 -15.03 -2.33 -0.84
C THR A 313 -15.80 -3.65 -0.76
N PRO A 314 -15.69 -4.57 -1.74
CA PRO A 314 -16.38 -5.86 -1.70
C PRO A 314 -16.18 -6.69 -0.43
N GLN A 315 -15.00 -6.59 0.21
CA GLN A 315 -14.74 -7.24 1.50
C GLN A 315 -15.30 -6.51 2.74
N ASP A 316 -15.99 -5.38 2.56
CA ASP A 316 -16.66 -4.57 3.60
C ASP A 316 -15.78 -4.18 4.80
N ARG A 317 -14.50 -3.91 4.53
CA ARG A 317 -13.52 -3.52 5.55
C ARG A 317 -12.38 -2.70 4.97
N LEU A 318 -11.61 -2.06 5.85
CA LEU A 318 -10.28 -1.60 5.51
C LEU A 318 -9.31 -2.79 5.58
N GLY A 319 -8.24 -2.73 4.79
CA GLY A 319 -7.14 -3.68 4.89
C GLY A 319 -6.37 -3.48 6.19
N ASP A 320 -5.91 -4.56 6.80
CA ASP A 320 -4.92 -4.51 7.87
C ASP A 320 -3.53 -4.30 7.26
N VAL A 321 -2.69 -3.50 7.92
CA VAL A 321 -1.33 -3.21 7.44
C VAL A 321 -0.51 -4.47 7.22
N ASP A 322 -0.72 -5.52 8.03
CA ASP A 322 0.01 -6.78 7.91
C ASP A 322 -0.38 -7.61 6.68
N GLU A 323 -1.51 -7.31 6.04
CA GLU A 323 -1.91 -7.98 4.80
C GLU A 323 -1.00 -7.62 3.62
N LEU A 324 -0.20 -6.54 3.73
CA LEU A 324 0.81 -6.18 2.73
C LEU A 324 2.12 -6.97 2.90
N ASN A 325 2.37 -7.51 4.09
CA ASN A 325 3.67 -8.08 4.48
C ASN A 325 4.05 -9.26 3.58
N GLY A 326 3.13 -10.20 3.39
CA GLY A 326 3.37 -11.37 2.53
C GLY A 326 3.67 -11.00 1.08
N LEU A 327 2.97 -9.99 0.54
CA LEU A 327 3.22 -9.50 -0.81
C LEU A 327 4.58 -8.79 -0.92
N CYS A 328 4.97 -8.00 0.09
CA CYS A 328 6.29 -7.39 0.15
C CYS A 328 7.40 -8.46 0.11
N VAL A 329 7.32 -9.46 0.99
CA VAL A 329 8.30 -10.56 1.03
C VAL A 329 8.32 -11.31 -0.30
N PHE A 330 7.15 -11.63 -0.88
CA PHE A 330 7.08 -12.29 -2.18
C PHE A 330 7.80 -11.49 -3.29
N LEU A 331 7.53 -10.18 -3.40
CA LEU A 331 8.16 -9.32 -4.41
C LEU A 331 9.67 -9.11 -4.15
N ALA A 332 10.10 -9.15 -2.89
CA ALA A 332 11.50 -9.08 -2.48
C ALA A 332 12.27 -10.41 -2.68
N SER A 333 11.55 -11.53 -2.67
CA SER A 333 12.11 -12.89 -2.75
C SER A 333 12.39 -13.37 -4.18
N ASP A 334 12.95 -14.58 -4.30
CA ASP A 334 13.23 -15.22 -5.59
C ASP A 334 11.97 -15.86 -6.21
N SER A 335 10.89 -15.98 -5.43
CA SER A 335 9.59 -16.46 -5.93
C SER A 335 8.96 -15.53 -6.97
N SER A 336 9.35 -14.26 -6.98
CA SER A 336 8.94 -13.28 -8.00
C SER A 336 10.02 -13.05 -9.05
N SER A 337 10.98 -13.96 -9.21
CA SER A 337 12.12 -13.82 -10.14
C SER A 337 11.75 -13.55 -11.60
N PHE A 338 10.55 -13.96 -12.04
CA PHE A 338 10.03 -13.69 -13.39
C PHE A 338 9.08 -12.48 -13.45
N MET A 339 8.83 -11.80 -12.33
CA MET A 339 7.94 -10.63 -12.26
C MET A 339 8.74 -9.33 -12.25
N THR A 340 8.49 -8.47 -13.24
CA THR A 340 8.97 -7.09 -13.30
C THR A 340 7.96 -6.23 -14.06
N GLY A 341 7.80 -4.97 -13.68
CA GLY A 341 6.83 -4.02 -14.23
C GLY A 341 5.39 -4.23 -13.77
N ALA A 342 5.14 -5.14 -12.82
CA ALA A 342 3.79 -5.42 -12.33
C ALA A 342 3.29 -4.34 -11.36
N ASN A 343 2.02 -3.98 -11.48
CA ASN A 343 1.28 -3.24 -10.45
C ASN A 343 0.33 -4.20 -9.74
N VAL A 344 0.62 -4.57 -8.50
CA VAL A 344 -0.19 -5.54 -7.75
C VAL A 344 -1.15 -4.78 -6.84
N LEU A 345 -2.44 -4.80 -7.22
CA LEU A 345 -3.53 -4.24 -6.40
C LEU A 345 -3.86 -5.17 -5.24
N ILE A 346 -3.95 -4.61 -4.04
CA ILE A 346 -4.37 -5.31 -2.81
C ILE A 346 -5.31 -4.39 -2.02
N ASP A 347 -6.57 -4.37 -2.45
CA ASP A 347 -7.53 -3.32 -2.09
C ASP A 347 -8.90 -3.86 -1.64
N GLY A 348 -8.98 -5.14 -1.27
CA GLY A 348 -10.24 -5.77 -0.87
C GLY A 348 -11.28 -5.86 -2.00
N GLY A 349 -10.85 -5.69 -3.27
CA GLY A 349 -11.71 -5.70 -4.45
C GLY A 349 -12.26 -4.33 -4.83
N TYR A 350 -11.80 -3.25 -4.19
CA TYR A 350 -12.32 -1.89 -4.43
C TYR A 350 -12.28 -1.50 -5.91
N SER A 351 -11.21 -1.85 -6.62
CA SER A 351 -11.01 -1.54 -8.05
C SER A 351 -11.65 -2.54 -9.03
N CYS A 352 -12.47 -3.49 -8.56
CA CYS A 352 -13.14 -4.45 -9.45
C CYS A 352 -14.35 -3.87 -10.21
N TYR A 353 -14.85 -2.68 -9.82
CA TYR A 353 -16.02 -2.04 -10.42
C TYR A 353 -15.68 -0.94 -11.42
#